data_AF-A0A0F4IXT8-F1
#
_entry.id   AF-A0A0F4IXT8-F1
#
_cell.length_a   1.000
_cell.length_b   1.000
_cell.length_c   1.000
_cell.angle_alpha   90.00
_cell.angle_beta   90.00
_cell.angle_gamma   90.00
#
_symmetry.space_group_name_H-M   'P 1'
#
loop_
_entity.id
_entity.type
_entity.pdbx_description
1 polymer ?
#
loop_
_entity_poly.entity_id
_entity_poly.type
_entity_poly.pdbx_seq_one_letter_code
_entity_poly.pdbx_strand_id
1 'polypeptide(L)'
;MAMVHGVIAGDSAGWYGNQQGRVACVAAGTVAELASALREDPAFFAECVRRYTAAGFGTPDASEQRSWRNSWPPLFAALERAGLGGLRLYLEYGTPGAARRIDALLLGQRADGVLVVVLVELKQWAGSVPVSAGMVRRSDGEVVVHPVAQIASYRAFFDDWRPADAPSLEIRARVVLHNASEEDVRALGPSSAGADPVPVLGREDLQADGEALAGLLGCADVSPAEDGLVRSFEGIEWTPSAGLQQRIAQSLFGKSSFALVGSQQHAYVEVRDRVAALAADPGGPGTVITVQGGPGSGKTLIATSRPRTPWTRPPAVPASSSSTKRSAWPTTGTRPPRRWSG
;
A
#
# COMPACT_ATOMS: atom_id res chain seq x y z
N MET A 1 25.65 -11.23 -17.44
CA MET A 1 24.66 -12.01 -16.68
C MET A 1 25.03 -11.92 -15.21
N ALA A 2 24.50 -10.92 -14.50
CA ALA A 2 24.78 -10.72 -13.09
C ALA A 2 23.79 -11.56 -12.28
N MET A 3 24.27 -12.60 -11.59
CA MET A 3 23.46 -13.34 -10.62
C MET A 3 23.49 -12.57 -9.30
N VAL A 4 22.35 -12.02 -8.89
CA VAL A 4 22.17 -11.49 -7.54
C VAL A 4 21.55 -12.61 -6.70
N HIS A 5 22.32 -13.15 -5.76
CA HIS A 5 21.84 -14.13 -4.79
C HIS A 5 21.11 -13.41 -3.65
N GLY A 6 19.78 -13.51 -3.62
CA GLY A 6 18.97 -13.14 -2.45
C GLY A 6 18.70 -14.38 -1.60
N VAL A 7 19.48 -14.60 -0.55
CA VAL A 7 19.21 -15.64 0.45
C VAL A 7 18.21 -15.08 1.46
N ILE A 8 17.00 -15.63 1.52
CA ILE A 8 16.06 -15.35 2.63
C ILE A 8 16.43 -16.31 3.76
N ALA A 9 17.36 -15.89 4.61
CA ALA A 9 17.57 -16.52 5.90
C ALA A 9 16.42 -16.09 6.81
N GLY A 10 15.75 -17.06 7.43
CA GLY A 10 14.84 -16.80 8.54
C GLY A 10 15.62 -16.41 9.79
N ASP A 11 16.34 -15.29 9.73
CA ASP A 11 16.84 -14.63 10.92
C ASP A 11 15.69 -13.81 11.49
N SER A 12 15.39 -14.10 12.75
CA SER A 12 14.42 -13.44 13.61
C SER A 12 14.89 -12.03 14.01
N ALA A 13 15.38 -11.25 13.05
CA ALA A 13 15.65 -9.83 13.21
C ALA A 13 14.37 -9.05 12.85
N GLY A 14 13.77 -8.46 13.88
CA GLY A 14 12.43 -7.89 13.87
C GLY A 14 12.13 -6.92 12.72
N TRP A 15 11.03 -7.22 12.02
CA TRP A 15 10.31 -6.32 11.13
C TRP A 15 8.98 -5.88 11.77
N TYR A 16 8.96 -5.75 13.10
CA TYR A 16 7.86 -5.17 13.86
C TYR A 16 8.14 -3.69 14.08
N GLY A 17 7.47 -2.84 13.30
CA GLY A 17 7.45 -1.40 13.49
C GLY A 17 8.77 -0.68 13.22
N ASN A 18 8.66 0.61 12.94
CA ASN A 18 9.73 1.54 13.32
C ASN A 18 10.09 1.22 14.78
N GLN A 19 11.38 1.15 15.14
CA GLN A 19 11.90 0.72 16.46
C GLN A 19 11.47 1.61 17.66
N GLN A 20 10.38 2.36 17.51
CA GLN A 20 9.80 3.30 18.47
C GLN A 20 8.27 3.17 18.58
N GLY A 21 7.63 2.16 17.98
CA GLY A 21 6.16 2.00 18.07
C GLY A 21 5.37 3.15 17.43
N ARG A 22 5.96 3.85 16.46
CA ARG A 22 5.36 4.99 15.76
C ARG A 22 4.88 4.59 14.37
N VAL A 23 3.69 5.08 14.02
CA VAL A 23 3.14 5.04 12.66
C VAL A 23 4.17 5.53 11.64
N ALA A 24 4.43 4.74 10.61
CA ALA A 24 5.27 5.14 9.47
C ALA A 24 4.52 6.19 8.65
N CYS A 25 4.87 7.47 8.80
CA CYS A 25 4.27 8.59 8.05
C CYS A 25 5.26 9.75 7.93
N VAL A 26 4.96 10.69 7.04
CA VAL A 26 5.80 11.88 6.79
C VAL A 26 5.46 13.05 7.71
N ALA A 27 4.18 13.18 8.08
CA ALA A 27 3.71 14.16 9.04
C ALA A 27 2.49 13.61 9.79
N ALA A 28 2.39 13.96 11.07
CA ALA A 28 1.25 13.61 11.92
C ALA A 28 0.99 14.76 12.90
N GLY A 29 -0.28 15.11 13.10
CA GLY A 29 -0.73 16.21 13.94
C GLY A 29 -2.22 16.47 13.71
N THR A 30 -2.80 17.46 14.37
CA THR A 30 -4.13 17.94 13.97
C THR A 30 -4.04 18.63 12.60
N VAL A 31 -5.16 18.67 11.88
CA VAL A 31 -5.26 19.39 10.60
C VAL A 31 -4.78 20.84 10.76
N ALA A 32 -5.22 21.54 11.82
CA ALA A 32 -4.86 22.94 12.06
C ALA A 32 -3.36 23.12 12.35
N GLU A 33 -2.75 22.25 13.15
CA GLU A 33 -1.32 22.28 13.44
C GLU A 33 -0.48 22.07 12.18
N LEU A 34 -0.82 21.08 11.35
CA LEU A 34 -0.08 20.81 10.13
C LEU A 34 -0.31 21.89 9.06
N ALA A 35 -1.50 22.48 8.99
CA ALA A 35 -1.78 23.61 8.09
C ALA A 35 -0.99 24.87 8.48
N SER A 36 -0.91 25.18 9.79
CA SER A 36 -0.06 26.27 10.29
C SER A 36 1.42 26.00 10.01
N ALA A 37 1.92 24.79 10.31
CA ALA A 37 3.29 24.42 10.03
C ALA A 37 3.65 24.54 8.54
N LEU A 38 2.77 24.10 7.63
CA LEU A 38 2.98 24.26 6.19
C LEU A 38 3.09 25.72 5.75
N ARG A 39 2.33 26.64 6.38
CA ARG A 39 2.33 28.07 6.03
C ARG A 39 3.50 28.83 6.64
N GLU A 40 3.88 28.49 7.87
CA GLU A 40 4.72 29.33 8.72
C GLU A 40 6.12 28.75 8.94
N ASP A 41 6.29 27.43 8.90
CA ASP A 41 7.57 26.78 9.15
C ASP A 41 8.34 26.54 7.83
N PRO A 42 9.41 27.30 7.55
CA PRO A 42 10.21 27.08 6.34
C PRO A 42 10.92 25.72 6.33
N ALA A 43 11.06 25.05 7.47
CA ALA A 43 11.66 23.72 7.59
C ALA A 43 10.64 22.58 7.39
N PHE A 44 9.34 22.86 7.30
CA PHE A 44 8.29 21.84 7.26
C PHE A 44 8.55 20.76 6.18
N PHE A 45 8.79 21.18 4.94
CA PHE A 45 9.06 20.23 3.85
C PHE A 45 10.39 19.50 4.00
N ALA A 46 11.43 20.16 4.52
CA ALA A 46 12.72 19.52 4.76
C ALA A 46 12.59 18.41 5.81
N GLU A 47 11.81 18.66 6.87
CA GLU A 47 11.53 17.68 7.90
C GLU A 47 10.65 16.53 7.38
N CYS A 48 9.68 16.82 6.51
CA CYS A 48 8.91 15.80 5.81
C CYS A 48 9.81 14.85 4.99
N VAL A 49 10.81 15.39 4.28
CA VAL A 49 11.81 14.59 3.56
C VAL A 49 12.60 13.68 4.52
N ARG A 50 13.05 14.19 5.67
CA ARG A 50 13.75 13.37 6.67
C ARG A 50 12.87 12.24 7.20
N ARG A 51 11.60 12.53 7.49
CA ARG A 51 10.62 11.55 8.00
C ARG A 51 10.27 10.50 6.96
N TYR A 52 10.15 10.88 5.69
CA TYR A 52 9.96 9.94 4.58
C TYR A 52 11.07 8.86 4.57
N THR A 53 12.33 9.29 4.71
CA THR A 53 13.46 8.36 4.79
C THR A 53 13.48 7.55 6.09
N ALA A 54 13.22 8.19 7.23
CA ALA A 54 13.16 7.51 8.52
C ALA A 54 12.02 6.47 8.61
N ALA A 55 10.93 6.68 7.88
CA ALA A 55 9.81 5.75 7.75
C ALA A 55 10.13 4.55 6.82
N GLY A 56 11.31 4.52 6.20
CA GLY A 56 11.73 3.43 5.32
C GLY A 56 11.20 3.52 3.89
N PHE A 57 10.61 4.65 3.48
CA PHE A 57 10.05 4.84 2.14
C PHE A 57 11.12 5.15 1.06
N GLY A 58 12.39 5.25 1.45
CA GLY A 58 13.50 5.63 0.59
C GLY A 58 13.82 7.13 0.65
N THR A 59 14.27 7.71 -0.47
CA THR A 59 14.49 9.16 -0.59
C THR A 59 13.47 9.73 -1.57
N PRO A 60 12.68 10.76 -1.21
CA PRO A 60 11.68 11.31 -2.10
C PRO A 60 12.40 12.11 -3.20
N ASP A 61 12.09 11.79 -4.46
CA ASP A 61 12.66 12.50 -5.59
C ASP A 61 12.06 13.91 -5.75
N ALA A 62 12.56 14.66 -6.74
CA ALA A 62 12.10 16.02 -6.95
C ALA A 62 10.63 16.10 -7.41
N SER A 63 10.11 15.07 -8.08
CA SER A 63 8.69 14.99 -8.47
C SER A 63 7.79 14.79 -7.25
N GLU A 64 8.18 13.90 -6.35
CA GLU A 64 7.47 13.61 -5.10
C GLU A 64 7.39 14.87 -4.23
N GLN A 65 8.51 15.56 -4.03
CA GLN A 65 8.49 16.78 -3.24
C GLN A 65 7.72 17.93 -3.94
N ARG A 66 7.63 17.93 -5.28
CA ARG A 66 6.78 18.87 -6.02
C ARG A 66 5.29 18.53 -5.85
N SER A 67 4.94 17.24 -5.88
CA SER A 67 3.55 16.81 -5.69
C SER A 67 3.05 17.23 -4.30
N TRP A 68 3.86 17.08 -3.25
CA TRP A 68 3.50 17.55 -1.90
C TRP A 68 3.23 19.05 -1.86
N ARG A 69 4.13 19.87 -2.44
CA ARG A 69 3.98 21.33 -2.48
C ARG A 69 2.75 21.78 -3.25
N ASN A 70 2.33 21.02 -4.26
CA ASN A 70 1.16 21.34 -5.07
C ASN A 70 -0.15 20.85 -4.44
N SER A 71 -0.13 19.68 -3.81
CA SER A 71 -1.35 18.96 -3.42
C SER A 71 -1.75 19.17 -1.96
N TRP A 72 -0.79 19.34 -1.03
CA TRP A 72 -1.13 19.54 0.38
C TRP A 72 -1.82 20.87 0.67
N PRO A 73 -1.42 22.02 0.07
CA PRO A 73 -2.12 23.28 0.31
C PRO A 73 -3.64 23.26 -0.01
N PRO A 74 -4.10 22.77 -1.19
CA PRO A 74 -5.53 22.70 -1.47
C PRO A 74 -6.26 21.69 -0.56
N LEU A 75 -5.59 20.58 -0.16
CA LEU A 75 -6.15 19.65 0.82
C LEU A 75 -6.37 20.36 2.17
N PHE A 76 -5.36 21.01 2.72
CA PHE A 76 -5.48 21.73 4.00
C PHE A 76 -6.54 22.82 3.96
N ALA A 77 -6.58 23.61 2.90
CA ALA A 77 -7.60 24.64 2.73
C ALA A 77 -9.02 24.06 2.72
N ALA A 78 -9.22 22.90 2.09
CA ALA A 78 -10.51 22.20 2.10
C ALA A 78 -10.86 21.67 3.50
N LEU A 79 -9.90 21.05 4.20
CA LEU A 79 -10.12 20.52 5.56
C LEU A 79 -10.42 21.63 6.58
N GLU A 80 -9.70 22.75 6.51
CA GLU A 80 -9.96 23.93 7.35
C GLU A 80 -11.32 24.55 7.04
N ARG A 81 -11.68 24.71 5.75
CA ARG A 81 -13.01 25.20 5.33
C ARG A 81 -14.14 24.31 5.83
N ALA A 82 -13.93 23.00 5.83
CA ALA A 82 -14.87 22.00 6.34
C ALA A 82 -15.00 21.98 7.89
N GLY A 83 -14.25 22.82 8.60
CA GLY A 83 -14.25 22.83 10.08
C GLY A 83 -13.55 21.61 10.70
N LEU A 84 -12.74 20.89 9.93
CA LEU A 84 -12.09 19.64 10.36
C LEU A 84 -10.72 19.87 11.04
N GLY A 85 -10.43 21.10 11.46
CA GLY A 85 -9.15 21.52 12.02
C GLY A 85 -8.67 20.70 13.22
N GLY A 86 -9.61 20.17 14.01
CA GLY A 86 -9.31 19.35 15.19
C GLY A 86 -9.11 17.86 14.91
N LEU A 87 -9.39 17.36 13.70
CA LEU A 87 -9.15 15.95 13.39
C LEU A 87 -7.65 15.66 13.32
N ARG A 88 -7.27 14.44 13.71
CA ARG A 88 -5.90 13.96 13.54
C ARG A 88 -5.67 13.63 12.07
N LEU A 89 -4.58 14.12 11.49
CA LEU A 89 -4.18 13.88 10.10
C LEU A 89 -2.80 13.23 10.07
N TYR A 90 -2.67 12.24 9.19
CA TYR A 90 -1.40 11.63 8.81
C TYR A 90 -1.19 11.82 7.30
N LEU A 91 0.00 12.27 6.90
CA LEU A 91 0.40 12.39 5.50
C LEU A 91 1.38 11.29 5.13
N GLU A 92 1.21 10.71 3.93
CA GLU A 92 2.01 9.59 3.44
C GLU A 92 2.03 8.43 4.44
N TYR A 93 0.85 7.99 4.89
CA TYR A 93 0.70 6.91 5.87
C TYR A 93 1.09 5.57 5.24
N GLY A 94 2.12 4.93 5.76
CA GLY A 94 2.62 3.65 5.28
C GLY A 94 1.79 2.47 5.80
N THR A 95 1.44 1.55 4.91
CA THR A 95 0.88 0.26 5.32
C THR A 95 2.01 -0.67 5.84
N PRO A 96 1.70 -1.64 6.70
CA PRO A 96 2.64 -2.71 7.09
C PRO A 96 3.31 -3.35 5.88
N GLY A 97 4.62 -3.62 5.98
CA GLY A 97 5.45 -4.06 4.87
C GLY A 97 5.92 -2.93 3.92
N ALA A 98 5.47 -1.68 4.14
CA ALA A 98 5.96 -0.42 3.59
C ALA A 98 6.17 -0.33 2.05
N ALA A 99 5.48 -1.15 1.26
CA ALA A 99 5.52 -1.04 -0.21
C ALA A 99 4.55 0.02 -0.76
N ARG A 100 3.56 0.45 0.03
CA ARG A 100 2.51 1.40 -0.39
C ARG A 100 2.20 2.43 0.69
N ARG A 101 1.68 3.58 0.27
CA ARG A 101 1.35 4.72 1.13
C ARG A 101 -0.02 5.27 0.79
N ILE A 102 -0.71 5.77 1.80
CA ILE A 102 -1.97 6.49 1.70
C ILE A 102 -1.64 7.98 1.79
N ASP A 103 -2.03 8.75 0.78
CA ASP A 103 -1.61 10.15 0.65
C ASP A 103 -2.02 10.98 1.88
N ALA A 104 -3.26 10.80 2.35
CA ALA A 104 -3.74 11.36 3.60
C ALA A 104 -4.70 10.40 4.33
N LEU A 105 -4.60 10.38 5.67
CA LEU A 105 -5.49 9.63 6.56
C LEU A 105 -5.97 10.56 7.66
N LEU A 106 -7.29 10.78 7.73
CA LEU A 106 -7.93 11.47 8.85
C LEU A 106 -8.40 10.46 9.88
N LEU A 107 -8.26 10.80 11.14
CA LEU A 107 -8.72 10.02 12.27
C LEU A 107 -9.54 10.91 13.20
N GLY A 108 -10.76 10.46 13.47
CA GLY A 108 -11.70 11.07 14.41
C GLY A 108 -12.57 10.00 15.07
N GLN A 109 -13.64 10.42 15.71
CA GLN A 109 -14.62 9.52 16.32
C GLN A 109 -16.05 9.97 16.03
N ARG A 110 -16.98 9.02 16.09
CA ARG A 110 -18.42 9.29 16.12
C ARG A 110 -18.92 9.47 17.55
N ALA A 111 -20.14 9.99 17.68
CA ALA A 111 -20.77 10.18 18.98
C ALA A 111 -20.98 8.87 19.78
N ASP A 112 -21.01 7.72 19.11
CA ASP A 112 -21.10 6.38 19.71
C ASP A 112 -19.73 5.82 20.13
N GLY A 113 -18.64 6.58 19.98
CA GLY A 113 -17.28 6.20 20.36
C GLY A 113 -16.54 5.35 19.33
N VAL A 114 -17.14 5.08 18.15
CA VAL A 114 -16.44 4.35 17.08
C VAL A 114 -15.39 5.27 16.45
N LEU A 115 -14.15 4.75 16.31
CA LEU A 115 -13.09 5.43 15.57
C LEU A 115 -13.42 5.44 14.08
N VAL A 116 -13.36 6.61 13.46
CA VAL A 116 -13.55 6.78 12.02
C VAL A 116 -12.21 7.11 11.38
N VAL A 117 -11.83 6.28 10.40
CA VAL A 117 -10.64 6.46 9.58
C VAL A 117 -11.10 6.85 8.18
N VAL A 118 -10.81 8.08 7.76
CA VAL A 118 -11.09 8.53 6.40
C VAL A 118 -9.79 8.53 5.60
N LEU A 119 -9.71 7.62 4.65
CA LEU A 119 -8.62 7.53 3.69
C LEU A 119 -8.86 8.51 2.55
N VAL A 120 -7.82 9.24 2.16
CA VAL A 120 -7.86 10.17 1.03
C VAL A 120 -6.73 9.84 0.07
N GLU A 121 -7.11 9.53 -1.17
CA GLU A 121 -6.20 9.46 -2.33
C GLU A 121 -6.21 10.81 -3.02
N LEU A 122 -5.06 11.45 -3.13
CA LEU A 122 -4.94 12.85 -3.51
C LEU A 122 -4.15 12.98 -4.82
N LYS A 123 -4.83 13.37 -5.89
CA LYS A 123 -4.21 13.58 -7.20
C LYS A 123 -4.38 15.00 -7.69
N GLN A 124 -3.30 15.54 -8.25
CA GLN A 124 -3.27 16.85 -8.92
C GLN A 124 -3.82 16.82 -10.36
N TRP A 125 -4.65 15.84 -10.70
CA TRP A 125 -5.12 15.62 -12.06
C TRP A 125 -6.12 16.70 -12.47
N ALA A 126 -5.94 17.24 -13.67
CA ALA A 126 -6.88 18.16 -14.30
C ALA A 126 -7.78 17.47 -15.34
N GLY A 127 -7.54 16.18 -15.63
CA GLY A 127 -8.34 15.40 -16.56
C GLY A 127 -7.77 14.00 -16.74
N SER A 128 -8.65 13.03 -16.99
CA SER A 128 -8.27 11.64 -17.28
C SER A 128 -9.36 10.92 -18.05
N VAL A 129 -8.98 9.86 -18.78
CA VAL A 129 -9.89 9.03 -19.57
C VAL A 129 -9.77 7.58 -19.11
N PRO A 130 -10.86 6.90 -18.73
CA PRO A 130 -10.82 5.48 -18.42
C PRO A 130 -10.26 4.64 -19.58
N VAL A 131 -9.35 3.73 -19.26
CA VAL A 131 -8.78 2.76 -20.22
C VAL A 131 -9.38 1.38 -19.99
N SER A 132 -9.57 1.01 -18.73
CA SER A 132 -10.23 -0.23 -18.30
C SER A 132 -10.82 -0.05 -16.90
N ALA A 133 -11.48 -1.07 -16.34
CA ALA A 133 -12.08 -1.00 -15.00
C ALA A 133 -11.08 -0.61 -13.89
N GLY A 134 -9.78 -0.89 -14.07
CA GLY A 134 -8.74 -0.60 -13.08
C GLY A 134 -7.65 0.37 -13.55
N MET A 135 -7.74 0.90 -14.77
CA MET A 135 -6.69 1.76 -15.34
C MET A 135 -7.29 2.99 -16.01
N VAL A 136 -6.59 4.12 -15.89
CA VAL A 136 -6.97 5.41 -16.47
C VAL A 136 -5.76 6.01 -17.19
N ARG A 137 -6.02 6.76 -18.25
CA ARG A 137 -5.02 7.54 -18.96
C ARG A 137 -5.11 8.98 -18.50
N ARG A 138 -4.01 9.52 -17.98
CA ARG A 138 -3.90 10.92 -17.57
C ARG A 138 -3.73 11.84 -18.79
N SER A 139 -3.86 13.13 -18.58
CA SER A 139 -3.67 14.17 -19.62
C SER A 139 -2.26 14.21 -20.22
N ASP A 140 -1.24 13.74 -19.50
CA ASP A 140 0.14 13.58 -20.00
C ASP A 140 0.36 12.30 -20.83
N GLY A 141 -0.70 11.50 -21.03
CA GLY A 141 -0.69 10.26 -21.80
C GLY A 141 -0.30 9.01 -21.00
N GLU A 142 0.10 9.16 -19.74
CA GLU A 142 0.50 8.04 -18.88
C GLU A 142 -0.73 7.19 -18.49
N VAL A 143 -0.60 5.87 -18.58
CA VAL A 143 -1.63 4.92 -18.15
C VAL A 143 -1.30 4.42 -16.75
N VAL A 144 -2.13 4.77 -15.79
CA VAL A 144 -1.93 4.51 -14.36
C VAL A 144 -3.12 3.79 -13.75
N VAL A 145 -2.95 3.27 -12.53
CA VAL A 145 -4.03 2.64 -11.77
C VAL A 145 -5.14 3.67 -11.51
N HIS A 146 -6.39 3.23 -11.63
CA HIS A 146 -7.55 4.04 -11.32
C HIS A 146 -7.52 4.45 -9.83
N PRO A 147 -7.64 5.75 -9.46
CA PRO A 147 -7.54 6.19 -8.07
C PRO A 147 -8.52 5.51 -7.11
N VAL A 148 -9.77 5.32 -7.56
CA VAL A 148 -10.77 4.53 -6.81
C VAL A 148 -10.31 3.08 -6.57
N ALA A 149 -9.73 2.40 -7.56
CA ALA A 149 -9.21 1.05 -7.37
C ALA A 149 -8.00 1.03 -6.42
N GLN A 150 -7.15 2.07 -6.47
CA GLN A 150 -6.02 2.21 -5.57
C GLN A 150 -6.49 2.34 -4.11
N ILE A 151 -7.40 3.27 -3.81
CA ILE A 151 -7.89 3.47 -2.45
C ILE A 151 -8.79 2.35 -1.94
N ALA A 152 -9.54 1.69 -2.82
CA ALA A 152 -10.28 0.48 -2.48
C ALA A 152 -9.33 -0.64 -1.98
N SER A 153 -8.12 -0.74 -2.56
CA SER A 153 -7.11 -1.68 -2.07
C SER A 153 -6.60 -1.34 -0.67
N TYR A 154 -6.53 -0.04 -0.32
CA TYR A 154 -6.18 0.40 1.03
C TYR A 154 -7.31 0.15 2.02
N ARG A 155 -8.57 0.41 1.65
CA ARG A 155 -9.72 0.07 2.49
C ARG A 155 -9.75 -1.42 2.82
N ALA A 156 -9.58 -2.28 1.82
CA ALA A 156 -9.51 -3.72 2.03
C ALA A 156 -8.36 -4.15 2.96
N PHE A 157 -7.24 -3.42 2.93
CA PHE A 157 -6.15 -3.66 3.87
C PHE A 157 -6.59 -3.49 5.34
N PHE A 158 -7.32 -2.41 5.68
CA PHE A 158 -7.78 -2.20 7.06
C PHE A 158 -8.75 -3.27 7.56
N ASP A 159 -9.53 -3.87 6.67
CA ASP A 159 -10.42 -4.99 7.00
C ASP A 159 -9.65 -6.32 7.12
N ASP A 160 -8.67 -6.51 6.24
CA ASP A 160 -7.95 -7.78 6.08
C ASP A 160 -6.74 -7.93 7.00
N TRP A 161 -6.20 -6.83 7.53
CA TRP A 161 -4.97 -6.80 8.33
C TRP A 161 -5.17 -6.28 9.75
N ARG A 162 -6.36 -6.49 10.31
CA ARG A 162 -6.72 -6.05 11.65
C ARG A 162 -6.77 -7.23 12.63
N PRO A 163 -6.03 -7.19 13.76
CA PRO A 163 -6.12 -8.24 14.78
C PRO A 163 -7.47 -8.15 15.51
N ALA A 164 -7.89 -9.26 16.13
CA ALA A 164 -9.23 -9.39 16.71
C ALA A 164 -9.46 -8.48 17.94
N ASP A 165 -8.39 -8.08 18.62
CA ASP A 165 -8.38 -7.20 19.78
C ASP A 165 -8.23 -5.71 19.43
N ALA A 166 -8.03 -5.36 18.15
CA ALA A 166 -7.97 -3.96 17.72
C ALA A 166 -9.33 -3.25 17.92
N PRO A 167 -9.32 -1.94 18.26
CA PRO A 167 -10.53 -1.15 18.45
C PRO A 167 -11.41 -1.17 17.21
N SER A 168 -12.73 -1.00 17.38
CA SER A 168 -13.66 -0.90 16.25
C SER A 168 -13.33 0.30 15.37
N LEU A 169 -13.12 0.05 14.08
CA LEU A 169 -12.82 1.07 13.08
C LEU A 169 -13.91 1.08 12.02
N GLU A 170 -14.39 2.28 11.69
CA GLU A 170 -15.15 2.53 10.47
C GLU A 170 -14.22 3.14 9.43
N ILE A 171 -14.06 2.45 8.29
CA ILE A 171 -13.16 2.89 7.22
C ILE A 171 -13.96 3.54 6.10
N ARG A 172 -13.69 4.82 5.85
CA ARG A 172 -14.26 5.61 4.75
C ARG A 172 -13.14 5.94 3.76
N ALA A 173 -13.46 6.01 2.47
CA ALA A 173 -12.50 6.30 1.41
C ALA A 173 -12.98 7.45 0.54
N ARG A 174 -12.09 8.36 0.16
CA ARG A 174 -12.33 9.49 -0.75
C ARG A 174 -11.20 9.62 -1.76
N VAL A 175 -11.56 9.92 -2.99
CA VAL A 175 -10.59 10.37 -4.00
C VAL A 175 -10.75 11.87 -4.16
N VAL A 176 -9.66 12.62 -4.08
CA VAL A 176 -9.64 14.07 -4.28
C VAL A 176 -8.77 14.37 -5.50
N LEU A 177 -9.42 14.86 -6.55
CA LEU A 177 -8.79 15.31 -7.80
C LEU A 177 -8.81 16.84 -7.82
N HIS A 178 -7.91 17.47 -7.06
CA HIS A 178 -8.07 18.88 -6.68
C HIS A 178 -7.94 19.89 -7.84
N ASN A 179 -7.56 19.44 -9.04
CA ASN A 179 -7.51 20.26 -10.26
C ASN A 179 -8.56 19.86 -11.30
N ALA A 180 -9.33 18.79 -11.07
CA ALA A 180 -10.28 18.24 -12.03
C ALA A 180 -11.60 19.03 -12.01
N SER A 181 -12.20 19.24 -13.17
CA SER A 181 -13.55 19.78 -13.26
C SER A 181 -14.60 18.72 -12.90
N GLU A 182 -15.85 19.14 -12.68
CA GLU A 182 -16.98 18.21 -12.52
C GLU A 182 -17.11 17.24 -13.72
N GLU A 183 -16.79 17.70 -14.94
CA GLU A 183 -16.79 16.83 -16.13
C GLU A 183 -15.73 15.75 -16.04
N ASP A 184 -14.51 16.10 -15.62
CA ASP A 184 -13.41 15.16 -15.43
C ASP A 184 -13.71 14.14 -14.32
N VAL A 185 -14.30 14.59 -13.21
CA VAL A 185 -14.75 13.72 -12.11
C VAL A 185 -15.78 12.72 -12.63
N ARG A 186 -16.77 13.18 -13.39
CA ARG A 186 -17.80 12.33 -13.98
C ARG A 186 -17.21 11.35 -14.98
N ALA A 187 -16.19 11.76 -15.73
CA ALA A 187 -15.51 10.93 -16.73
C ALA A 187 -14.71 9.78 -16.10
N LEU A 188 -14.18 9.91 -14.88
CA LEU A 188 -13.62 8.77 -14.15
C LEU A 188 -14.69 7.70 -13.85
N GLY A 189 -15.94 8.13 -13.67
CA GLY A 189 -17.07 7.26 -13.35
C GLY A 189 -16.92 6.57 -11.97
N PRO A 190 -17.99 5.92 -11.48
CA PRO A 190 -17.84 4.98 -10.38
C PRO A 190 -17.04 3.79 -10.91
N SER A 191 -15.77 3.65 -10.52
CA SER A 191 -15.03 2.43 -10.80
C SER A 191 -15.79 1.27 -10.17
N SER A 192 -16.17 0.29 -10.99
CA SER A 192 -16.84 -0.96 -10.61
C SER A 192 -15.93 -1.94 -9.85
N ALA A 193 -14.82 -1.44 -9.26
CA ALA A 193 -13.79 -2.23 -8.61
C ALA A 193 -14.10 -2.60 -7.14
N GLY A 194 -15.36 -2.53 -6.69
CA GLY A 194 -15.73 -2.88 -5.30
C GLY A 194 -17.23 -2.91 -5.03
N ALA A 195 -17.60 -3.42 -3.84
CA ALA A 195 -18.98 -3.55 -3.38
C ALA A 195 -19.61 -2.24 -2.87
N ASP A 196 -18.78 -1.22 -2.56
CA ASP A 196 -19.21 0.11 -2.11
C ASP A 196 -18.61 1.20 -3.01
N PRO A 197 -19.40 2.17 -3.48
CA PRO A 197 -18.90 3.28 -4.28
C PRO A 197 -18.00 4.20 -3.45
N VAL A 198 -16.84 4.55 -4.00
CA VAL A 198 -15.92 5.55 -3.42
C VAL A 198 -16.22 6.92 -4.05
N PRO A 199 -16.61 7.94 -3.27
CA PRO A 199 -16.80 9.29 -3.80
C PRO A 199 -15.51 9.88 -4.37
N VAL A 200 -15.63 10.53 -5.51
CA VAL A 200 -14.56 11.28 -6.18
C VAL A 200 -14.96 12.76 -6.14
N LEU A 201 -14.06 13.59 -5.62
CA LEU A 201 -14.26 15.03 -5.48
C LEU A 201 -13.35 15.77 -6.45
N GLY A 202 -13.89 16.76 -7.14
CA GLY A 202 -13.18 17.67 -8.03
C GLY A 202 -12.87 19.01 -7.36
N ARG A 203 -12.35 19.93 -8.15
CA ARG A 203 -12.02 21.29 -7.72
C ARG A 203 -13.24 22.04 -7.18
N GLU A 204 -14.38 21.92 -7.85
CA GLU A 204 -15.62 22.61 -7.48
C GLU A 204 -16.18 22.09 -6.15
N ASP A 205 -16.13 20.77 -5.92
CA ASP A 205 -16.54 20.14 -4.65
C ASP A 205 -15.76 20.70 -3.47
N LEU A 206 -14.45 20.93 -3.63
CA LEU A 206 -13.59 21.49 -2.58
C LEU A 206 -13.94 22.95 -2.23
N GLN A 207 -14.74 23.65 -3.03
CA GLN A 207 -15.24 25.00 -2.74
C GLN A 207 -16.62 25.03 -2.09
N ALA A 208 -17.24 23.86 -1.83
CA ALA A 208 -18.48 23.79 -1.10
C ALA A 208 -18.37 24.46 0.29
N ASP A 209 -19.51 24.87 0.85
CA ASP A 209 -19.55 25.37 2.22
C ASP A 209 -19.10 24.32 3.24
N GLY A 210 -18.83 24.75 4.47
CA GLY A 210 -18.17 23.91 5.47
C GLY A 210 -18.92 22.61 5.79
N GLU A 211 -20.24 22.67 5.93
CA GLU A 211 -21.07 21.50 6.25
C GLU A 211 -21.16 20.53 5.07
N ALA A 212 -21.44 21.06 3.87
CA ALA A 212 -21.48 20.26 2.66
C ALA A 212 -20.13 19.61 2.37
N LEU A 213 -19.02 20.35 2.52
CA LEU A 213 -17.67 19.85 2.31
C LEU A 213 -17.28 18.78 3.33
N ALA A 214 -17.64 18.95 4.60
CA ALA A 214 -17.46 17.90 5.61
C ALA A 214 -18.22 16.62 5.21
N GLY A 215 -19.44 16.74 4.69
CA GLY A 215 -20.21 15.61 4.14
C GLY A 215 -19.52 14.93 2.95
N LEU A 216 -19.07 15.71 1.96
CA LEU A 216 -18.36 15.21 0.78
C LEU A 216 -17.07 14.47 1.17
N LEU A 217 -16.33 15.00 2.16
CA LEU A 217 -15.13 14.37 2.70
C LEU A 217 -15.44 13.18 3.62
N GLY A 218 -16.70 12.92 3.96
CA GLY A 218 -17.09 11.80 4.82
C GLY A 218 -16.84 12.03 6.30
N CYS A 219 -16.95 13.27 6.75
CA CYS A 219 -16.68 13.71 8.12
C CYS A 219 -17.85 14.47 8.77
N ALA A 220 -19.06 14.49 8.17
CA ALA A 220 -20.20 15.25 8.71
C ALA A 220 -20.60 14.86 10.15
N ASP A 221 -20.39 13.59 10.52
CA ASP A 221 -20.68 13.04 11.86
C ASP A 221 -19.40 12.71 12.65
N VAL A 222 -18.25 13.26 12.26
CA VAL A 222 -16.93 12.94 12.84
C VAL A 222 -16.40 14.11 13.63
N SER A 223 -16.06 13.88 14.90
CA SER A 223 -15.41 14.84 15.79
C SER A 223 -13.97 14.41 16.10
N PRO A 224 -13.14 15.30 16.70
CA PRO A 224 -11.79 14.93 17.14
C PRO A 224 -11.82 13.71 18.06
N ALA A 225 -10.94 12.74 17.77
CA ALA A 225 -10.81 11.57 18.61
C ALA A 225 -10.10 11.90 19.93
N GLU A 226 -10.54 11.28 21.02
CA GLU A 226 -9.82 11.37 22.30
C GLU A 226 -8.40 10.80 22.17
N ASP A 227 -7.43 11.39 22.88
CA ASP A 227 -6.02 10.98 22.81
C ASP A 227 -5.81 9.48 23.10
N GLY A 228 -6.63 8.89 23.97
CA GLY A 228 -6.61 7.46 24.27
C GLY A 228 -6.95 6.59 23.07
N LEU A 229 -7.94 6.99 22.28
CA LEU A 229 -8.32 6.32 21.04
C LEU A 229 -7.27 6.53 19.94
N VAL A 230 -6.72 7.74 19.83
CA VAL A 230 -5.60 8.02 18.90
C VAL A 230 -4.41 7.11 19.19
N ARG A 231 -3.97 7.04 20.46
CA ARG A 231 -2.89 6.13 20.88
C ARG A 231 -3.22 4.66 20.62
N SER A 232 -4.49 4.26 20.82
CA SER A 232 -4.94 2.89 20.56
C SER A 232 -4.85 2.55 19.07
N PHE A 233 -5.18 3.49 18.18
CA PHE A 233 -5.01 3.32 16.73
C PHE A 233 -3.53 3.28 16.33
N GLU A 234 -2.71 4.21 16.82
CA GLU A 234 -1.27 4.28 16.52
C GLU A 234 -0.51 3.04 17.02
N GLY A 235 -1.01 2.40 18.08
CA GLY A 235 -0.46 1.17 18.66
C GLY A 235 -0.95 -0.13 18.02
N ILE A 236 -1.77 -0.10 16.97
CA ILE A 236 -2.23 -1.33 16.30
C ILE A 236 -1.05 -2.03 15.63
N GLU A 237 -0.78 -3.26 16.07
CA GLU A 237 0.07 -4.20 15.36
C GLU A 237 -0.74 -4.90 14.26
N TRP A 238 -0.75 -4.29 13.07
CA TRP A 238 -1.47 -4.80 11.92
C TRP A 238 -0.98 -6.21 11.51
N THR A 239 -1.86 -7.19 11.61
CA THR A 239 -1.60 -8.60 11.30
C THR A 239 -2.76 -9.19 10.49
N PRO A 240 -2.53 -10.20 9.62
CA PRO A 240 -3.59 -10.77 8.80
C PRO A 240 -4.78 -11.25 9.65
N SER A 241 -5.98 -10.82 9.30
CA SER A 241 -7.21 -11.23 9.98
C SER A 241 -7.52 -12.71 9.73
N ALA A 242 -8.25 -13.34 10.65
CA ALA A 242 -8.67 -14.75 10.49
C ALA A 242 -9.47 -14.97 9.19
N GLY A 243 -10.27 -13.97 8.79
CA GLY A 243 -11.03 -14.01 7.54
C GLY A 243 -10.13 -13.98 6.30
N LEU A 244 -9.12 -13.11 6.26
CA LEU A 244 -8.13 -13.11 5.19
C LEU A 244 -7.38 -14.46 5.14
N GLN A 245 -6.91 -14.95 6.28
CA GLN A 245 -6.20 -16.22 6.39
C GLN A 245 -7.05 -17.38 5.86
N GLN A 246 -8.35 -17.41 6.18
CA GLN A 246 -9.28 -18.43 5.69
C GLN A 246 -9.52 -18.32 4.18
N ARG A 247 -9.69 -17.11 3.63
CA ARG A 247 -9.85 -16.90 2.18
C ARG A 247 -8.60 -17.33 1.41
N ILE A 248 -7.41 -17.04 1.94
CA ILE A 248 -6.14 -17.51 1.36
C ILE A 248 -6.09 -19.04 1.38
N ALA A 249 -6.41 -19.68 2.50
CA ALA A 249 -6.44 -21.14 2.59
C ALA A 249 -7.45 -21.77 1.61
N GLN A 250 -8.65 -21.22 1.51
CA GLN A 250 -9.68 -21.71 0.58
C GLN A 250 -9.29 -21.53 -0.89
N SER A 251 -8.70 -20.39 -1.25
CA SER A 251 -8.25 -20.11 -2.62
C SER A 251 -7.07 -20.99 -3.05
N LEU A 252 -6.24 -21.43 -2.10
CA LEU A 252 -5.04 -22.21 -2.40
C LEU A 252 -5.30 -23.73 -2.39
N PHE A 253 -6.16 -24.22 -1.51
CA PHE A 253 -6.32 -25.67 -1.27
C PHE A 253 -7.67 -26.24 -1.71
N GLY A 254 -8.53 -25.41 -2.32
CA GLY A 254 -9.94 -25.77 -2.50
C GLY A 254 -10.59 -26.14 -1.17
N LYS A 255 -11.76 -26.79 -1.20
CA LYS A 255 -12.52 -27.20 0.01
C LYS A 255 -11.82 -28.25 0.91
N SER A 256 -10.49 -28.40 0.84
CA SER A 256 -9.75 -29.26 1.77
C SER A 256 -9.07 -28.39 2.83
N SER A 257 -9.43 -28.70 4.07
CA SER A 257 -8.99 -28.09 5.31
C SER A 257 -7.48 -28.22 5.52
N PHE A 258 -6.70 -27.27 5.02
CA PHE A 258 -5.30 -27.09 5.42
C PHE A 258 -5.03 -25.60 5.59
N ALA A 259 -5.13 -25.13 6.83
CA ALA A 259 -4.72 -23.78 7.21
C ALA A 259 -3.19 -23.72 7.19
N LEU A 260 -2.62 -22.86 6.34
CA LEU A 260 -1.22 -22.45 6.46
C LEU A 260 -1.02 -21.85 7.86
N VAL A 261 0.07 -22.19 8.55
CA VAL A 261 0.30 -21.74 9.94
C VAL A 261 1.41 -20.70 9.97
N GLY A 262 1.12 -19.54 10.57
CA GLY A 262 2.09 -18.52 11.03
C GLY A 262 3.19 -18.16 10.03
N SER A 263 4.41 -18.65 10.26
CA SER A 263 5.61 -18.31 9.47
C SER A 263 5.52 -18.66 7.98
N GLN A 264 4.67 -19.63 7.62
CA GLN A 264 4.44 -20.03 6.22
C GLN A 264 3.62 -18.99 5.45
N GLN A 265 2.77 -18.24 6.15
CA GLN A 265 1.92 -17.20 5.57
C GLN A 265 2.70 -15.90 5.32
N HIS A 266 3.61 -15.54 6.24
CA HIS A 266 4.49 -14.38 6.10
C HIS A 266 5.41 -14.51 4.88
N ALA A 267 6.09 -15.64 4.75
CA ALA A 267 6.94 -15.91 3.59
C ALA A 267 6.16 -15.87 2.27
N TYR A 268 4.88 -16.25 2.27
CA TYR A 268 4.04 -16.18 1.07
C TYR A 268 3.68 -14.74 0.67
N VAL A 269 3.27 -13.90 1.63
CA VAL A 269 2.95 -12.49 1.36
C VAL A 269 4.19 -11.76 0.85
N GLU A 270 5.34 -11.99 1.47
CA GLU A 270 6.61 -11.39 1.05
C GLU A 270 7.00 -11.81 -0.37
N VAL A 271 6.86 -13.10 -0.70
CA VAL A 271 7.08 -13.60 -2.07
C VAL A 271 6.10 -12.97 -3.05
N ARG A 272 4.81 -12.88 -2.70
CA ARG A 272 3.78 -12.27 -3.56
C ARG A 272 4.08 -10.81 -3.86
N ASP A 273 4.42 -10.03 -2.83
CA ASP A 273 4.66 -8.60 -2.96
C ASP A 273 5.95 -8.34 -3.75
N ARG A 274 6.99 -9.17 -3.55
CA ARG A 274 8.20 -9.12 -4.36
C ARG A 274 7.95 -9.47 -5.82
N VAL A 275 7.13 -10.49 -6.08
CA VAL A 275 6.72 -10.86 -7.45
C VAL A 275 5.89 -9.75 -8.10
N ALA A 276 4.99 -9.10 -7.36
CA ALA A 276 4.20 -7.98 -7.87
C ALA A 276 5.09 -6.77 -8.20
N ALA A 277 6.08 -6.47 -7.37
CA ALA A 277 7.06 -5.41 -7.63
C ALA A 277 7.92 -5.72 -8.87
N LEU A 278 8.35 -6.98 -9.04
CA LEU A 278 9.12 -7.40 -10.21
C LEU A 278 8.28 -7.41 -11.50
N ALA A 279 6.97 -7.69 -11.41
CA ALA A 279 6.07 -7.62 -12.57
C ALA A 279 5.83 -6.19 -13.05
N ALA A 280 6.06 -5.19 -12.20
CA ALA A 280 5.98 -3.77 -12.56
C ALA A 280 7.22 -3.25 -13.32
N ASP A 281 8.30 -4.03 -13.40
CA ASP A 281 9.50 -3.74 -14.20
C ASP A 281 9.86 -4.93 -15.12
N PRO A 282 9.19 -5.06 -16.29
CA PRO A 282 9.37 -6.19 -17.20
C PRO A 282 10.76 -6.25 -17.87
N GLY A 283 11.54 -5.16 -17.80
CA GLY A 283 12.89 -5.05 -18.37
C GLY A 283 14.01 -5.44 -17.40
N GLY A 284 13.66 -5.72 -16.13
CA GLY A 284 14.60 -6.09 -15.08
C GLY A 284 15.27 -7.45 -15.29
N PRO A 285 16.41 -7.70 -14.61
CA PRO A 285 17.08 -9.00 -14.67
C PRO A 285 16.19 -10.12 -14.10
N GLY A 286 16.24 -11.31 -14.72
CA GLY A 286 15.54 -12.49 -14.22
C GLY A 286 15.91 -12.78 -12.77
N THR A 287 14.91 -12.78 -11.88
CA THR A 287 15.11 -12.87 -10.43
C THR A 287 14.70 -14.25 -9.92
N VAL A 288 15.59 -14.90 -9.15
CA VAL A 288 15.33 -16.17 -8.48
C VAL A 288 15.06 -15.90 -7.00
N ILE A 289 13.90 -16.33 -6.51
CA ILE A 289 13.52 -16.19 -5.10
C ILE A 289 13.70 -17.56 -4.41
N THR A 290 14.54 -17.61 -3.38
CA THR A 290 14.76 -18.83 -2.58
C THR A 290 14.17 -18.68 -1.18
N VAL A 291 13.30 -19.60 -0.79
CA VAL A 291 12.66 -19.66 0.54
C VAL A 291 13.34 -20.72 1.40
N GLN A 292 13.92 -20.34 2.54
CA GLN A 292 14.58 -21.26 3.48
C GLN A 292 13.70 -21.55 4.71
N GLY A 293 13.85 -22.74 5.30
CA GLY A 293 13.10 -23.17 6.48
C GLY A 293 13.36 -24.64 6.83
N GLY A 294 13.09 -25.05 8.09
CA GLY A 294 13.32 -26.41 8.58
C GLY A 294 12.38 -27.48 7.98
N PRO A 295 12.65 -28.80 8.11
CA PRO A 295 11.76 -29.87 7.64
C PRO A 295 10.32 -29.69 8.16
N GLY A 296 9.31 -29.86 7.30
CA GLY A 296 7.89 -29.65 7.67
C GLY A 296 7.40 -28.19 7.63
N SER A 297 8.26 -27.20 7.33
CA SER A 297 7.90 -25.78 7.31
C SER A 297 7.13 -25.29 6.06
N GLY A 298 6.52 -26.19 5.27
CA GLY A 298 5.68 -25.78 4.14
C GLY A 298 6.41 -25.17 2.92
N LYS A 299 7.75 -25.28 2.80
CA LYS A 299 8.52 -24.73 1.66
C LYS A 299 8.00 -25.19 0.28
N THR A 300 7.69 -26.48 0.15
CA THR A 300 7.14 -27.06 -1.09
C THR A 300 5.78 -26.45 -1.44
N LEU A 301 5.01 -26.03 -0.44
CA LEU A 301 3.68 -25.44 -0.59
C LEU A 301 3.75 -23.98 -1.10
N ILE A 302 4.71 -23.21 -0.59
CA ILE A 302 4.99 -21.85 -1.06
C ILE A 302 5.50 -21.89 -2.51
N ALA A 303 6.40 -22.83 -2.83
CA ALA A 303 6.96 -22.97 -4.17
C ALA A 303 5.93 -23.40 -5.25
N THR A 304 4.86 -24.11 -4.86
CA THR A 304 3.81 -24.58 -5.78
C THR A 304 2.58 -23.67 -5.83
N SER A 305 2.44 -22.73 -4.90
CA SER A 305 1.38 -21.72 -4.91
C SER A 305 1.55 -20.76 -6.09
N ARG A 306 0.48 -20.54 -6.86
CA ARG A 306 0.50 -19.77 -8.11
C ARG A 306 -0.05 -18.35 -7.88
N PRO A 307 0.76 -17.27 -8.02
CA PRO A 307 0.23 -15.94 -8.23
C PRO A 307 -0.48 -15.86 -9.60
N ARG A 308 -1.57 -15.09 -9.71
CA ARG A 308 -2.42 -15.03 -10.92
C ARG A 308 -1.78 -14.35 -12.16
N THR A 309 -0.52 -13.94 -12.13
CA THR A 309 0.22 -13.35 -13.26
C THR A 309 0.89 -14.41 -14.16
N PRO A 310 1.18 -14.11 -15.45
CA PRO A 310 1.70 -15.10 -16.39
C PRO A 310 3.15 -15.46 -16.03
N TRP A 311 3.35 -16.70 -15.60
CA TRP A 311 4.65 -17.28 -15.27
C TRP A 311 4.91 -18.45 -16.22
N THR A 312 6.07 -18.51 -16.87
CA THR A 312 6.53 -19.68 -17.61
C THR A 312 7.43 -20.54 -16.72
N ARG A 313 7.05 -21.80 -16.50
CA ARG A 313 7.79 -22.78 -15.68
C ARG A 313 9.19 -23.05 -16.25
N PRO A 314 10.22 -23.14 -15.41
CA PRO A 314 11.20 -24.23 -15.49
C PRO A 314 10.77 -25.38 -14.55
N PRO A 315 11.24 -26.62 -14.77
CA PRO A 315 10.87 -27.75 -13.93
C PRO A 315 11.39 -27.58 -12.50
N ALA A 316 10.51 -27.76 -11.51
CA ALA A 316 10.89 -27.84 -10.11
C ALA A 316 11.65 -29.14 -9.85
N VAL A 317 12.88 -29.05 -9.36
CA VAL A 317 13.64 -30.21 -8.87
C VAL A 317 13.59 -30.19 -7.35
N PRO A 318 12.99 -31.19 -6.68
CA PRO A 318 13.02 -31.28 -5.22
C PRO A 318 14.45 -31.64 -4.78
N ALA A 319 15.07 -30.79 -3.97
CA ALA A 319 16.29 -31.14 -3.24
C ALA A 319 15.91 -31.57 -1.81
N SER A 320 15.95 -32.87 -1.53
CA SER A 320 15.86 -33.39 -0.15
C SER A 320 17.23 -33.30 0.50
N SER A 321 17.30 -32.71 1.69
CA SER A 321 18.53 -32.65 2.48
C SER A 321 18.81 -34.00 3.13
N SER A 322 19.48 -34.89 2.39
CA SER A 322 20.40 -35.86 2.97
C SER A 322 21.49 -36.19 1.94
N SER A 323 22.73 -36.02 2.38
CA SER A 323 24.00 -36.19 1.66
C SER A 323 24.48 -35.03 0.77
N THR A 324 25.64 -34.52 1.15
CA THR A 324 26.54 -33.63 0.44
C THR A 324 26.76 -34.09 -1.01
N LYS A 325 26.53 -33.21 -2.00
CA LYS A 325 27.29 -33.15 -3.26
C LYS A 325 27.00 -31.84 -4.00
N ARG A 326 28.07 -31.09 -4.31
CA ARG A 326 28.07 -30.03 -5.32
C ARG A 326 27.48 -30.56 -6.63
N SER A 327 26.57 -29.81 -7.23
CA SER A 327 26.23 -29.95 -8.65
C SER A 327 25.88 -28.58 -9.23
N ALA A 328 26.71 -28.13 -10.15
CA ALA A 328 26.52 -26.95 -11.00
C ALA A 328 26.23 -27.45 -12.41
N TRP A 329 25.15 -27.02 -13.10
CA TRP A 329 24.91 -27.24 -14.54
C TRP A 329 23.77 -26.31 -15.07
N PRO A 330 23.58 -26.14 -16.38
CA PRO A 330 24.40 -25.41 -17.35
C PRO A 330 23.64 -24.21 -17.98
N THR A 331 24.37 -23.19 -18.41
CA THR A 331 23.87 -22.08 -19.23
C THR A 331 23.62 -22.54 -20.67
N THR A 332 22.46 -22.21 -21.22
CA THR A 332 22.16 -22.37 -22.65
C THR A 332 23.01 -21.43 -23.50
N GLY A 333 23.67 -22.01 -24.51
CA GLY A 333 24.26 -21.29 -25.64
C GLY A 333 25.78 -21.37 -25.71
N THR A 334 26.32 -22.35 -26.44
CA THR A 334 27.30 -22.14 -27.52
C THR A 334 27.55 -23.45 -28.28
N ARG A 335 27.68 -23.35 -29.61
CA ARG A 335 28.09 -24.42 -30.53
C ARG A 335 29.32 -25.19 -30.01
N PRO A 336 29.44 -26.51 -30.28
CA PRO A 336 30.66 -27.25 -29.95
C PRO A 336 31.82 -26.83 -30.87
N PRO A 337 33.08 -26.88 -30.38
CA PRO A 337 34.24 -26.58 -31.22
C PRO A 337 34.47 -27.73 -32.21
N ARG A 338 34.76 -27.36 -33.47
CA ARG A 338 35.36 -28.26 -34.45
C ARG A 338 36.78 -28.56 -34.01
N ARG A 339 37.11 -29.85 -33.89
CA ARG A 339 38.50 -30.32 -33.94
C ARG A 339 39.04 -30.05 -35.35
N TRP A 340 40.10 -29.25 -35.46
CA TRP A 340 41.12 -29.43 -36.49
C TRP A 340 42.49 -29.51 -35.80
N SER A 341 43.21 -30.54 -36.21
CA SER A 341 44.61 -30.85 -35.97
C SER A 341 45.55 -29.80 -36.56
N GLY A 342 46.69 -29.57 -35.90
CA GLY A 342 47.76 -28.68 -36.32
C GLY A 342 48.20 -27.79 -35.17
#